data_AF-A0A816E0P2-F1
#
_entry.id   AF-A0A816E0P2-F1
#
_cell.length_a   1.000
_cell.length_b   1.000
_cell.length_c   1.000
_cell.angle_alpha   90.00
_cell.angle_beta   90.00
_cell.angle_gamma   90.00
#
_symmetry.space_group_name_H-M   'P 1'
#
loop_
_entity.id
_entity.type
_entity.pdbx_description
1 polymer ?
#
loop_
_entity_poly.entity_id
_entity_poly.type
_entity_poly.pdbx_seq_one_letter_code
_entity_poly.pdbx_strand_id
1 'polypeptide(L)'
;MIQHAFPLCLTISWIYTFAMLTQSIVYEKEVRLKEVMKIMGLSNGVHWIARFITVFSQTTVVMIAVTIILHYGNVLMHSNPFLIFIIFEIYALSTISLAYVSNRCFYSKAKIAAACSGIIYLLTYVPCTYISIREDFAQDIIPKWAKMLASLFSTRAFGMGVKYIAFYENIGTGIQFDNIQYSPVEDDHFTCFETILFIVLDTCIYLILMWYIENIYPGTYGIPKKWYFPFTISYWTGETHVEPNWIKKFKKINLFRWIICGKHHMPYTFHWSTLSLNQIINDSKRNQ
;
A
#
# COMPACT_ATOMS: atom_id res chain seq x y z
N MET A 1 19.36 28.56 -10.31
CA MET A 1 19.63 28.02 -8.94
C MET A 1 18.38 27.41 -8.30
N ILE A 2 17.23 28.12 -8.33
CA ILE A 2 15.97 27.64 -7.76
C ILE A 2 15.52 26.30 -8.36
N GLN A 3 15.60 26.14 -9.70
CA GLN A 3 15.15 24.93 -10.41
C GLN A 3 15.79 23.61 -9.94
N HIS A 4 17.05 23.63 -9.50
CA HIS A 4 17.76 22.43 -9.05
C HIS A 4 17.70 22.25 -7.53
N ALA A 5 17.78 23.34 -6.77
CA ALA A 5 17.75 23.28 -5.30
C ALA A 5 16.36 22.93 -4.75
N PHE A 6 15.29 23.40 -5.41
CA PHE A 6 13.91 23.22 -4.96
C PHE A 6 13.47 21.74 -4.95
N PRO A 7 13.62 20.97 -6.05
CA PRO A 7 13.31 19.54 -6.02
C PRO A 7 14.15 18.75 -5.01
N LEU A 8 15.44 19.08 -4.86
CA LEU A 8 16.34 18.41 -3.92
C LEU A 8 15.90 18.61 -2.46
N CYS A 9 15.53 19.83 -2.09
CA CYS A 9 15.08 20.12 -0.73
C CYS A 9 13.76 19.38 -0.41
N LEU A 10 12.81 19.40 -1.36
CA LEU A 10 11.54 18.71 -1.22
C LEU A 10 11.71 17.19 -1.12
N THR A 11 12.57 16.57 -1.95
CA THR A 11 12.79 15.12 -1.89
C THR A 11 13.45 14.68 -0.59
N ILE A 12 14.38 15.46 -0.03
CA ILE A 12 15.00 15.17 1.27
C ILE A 12 13.97 15.24 2.40
N SER A 13 13.13 16.27 2.42
CA SER A 13 12.03 16.38 3.38
C SER A 13 11.06 15.19 3.27
N TRP A 14 10.80 14.75 2.04
CA TRP A 14 9.91 13.62 1.79
C TRP A 14 10.48 12.28 2.23
N ILE A 15 11.80 12.07 2.11
CA ILE A 15 12.50 10.88 2.63
C ILE A 15 12.22 10.71 4.12
N TYR A 16 12.33 11.79 4.90
CA TYR A 16 12.09 11.75 6.33
C TYR A 16 10.64 11.35 6.64
N THR A 17 9.69 11.98 5.97
CA THR A 17 8.25 11.70 6.12
C THR A 17 7.94 10.24 5.78
N PHE A 18 8.49 9.72 4.68
CA PHE A 18 8.34 8.34 4.26
C PHE A 18 8.96 7.34 5.24
N ALA A 19 10.13 7.64 5.80
CA ALA A 19 10.78 6.80 6.80
C ALA A 19 9.96 6.71 8.10
N MET A 20 9.41 7.84 8.56
CA MET A 20 8.55 7.87 9.74
C MET A 20 7.21 7.15 9.48
N LEU A 21 6.63 7.33 8.30
CA LEU A 21 5.43 6.64 7.87
C LEU A 21 5.64 5.11 7.89
N THR A 22 6.68 4.62 7.21
CA THR A 22 6.99 3.18 7.16
C THR A 22 7.26 2.63 8.55
N GLN A 23 8.04 3.32 9.38
CA GLN A 23 8.28 2.93 10.77
C GLN A 23 6.98 2.80 11.57
N SER A 24 6.06 3.76 11.47
CA SER A 24 4.80 3.74 12.21
C SER A 24 3.92 2.53 11.84
N ILE A 25 3.87 2.18 10.55
CA ILE A 25 3.08 1.04 10.07
C ILE A 25 3.74 -0.28 10.51
N VAL A 26 5.07 -0.37 10.53
CA VAL A 26 5.77 -1.58 10.99
C VAL A 26 5.65 -1.73 12.50
N TYR A 27 5.74 -0.63 13.24
CA TYR A 27 5.60 -0.61 14.69
C TYR A 27 4.24 -1.16 15.12
N GLU A 28 3.16 -0.79 14.43
CA GLU A 28 1.84 -1.37 14.70
C GLU A 28 1.76 -2.88 14.43
N LYS A 29 2.49 -3.35 13.41
CA LYS A 29 2.61 -4.79 13.12
C LYS A 29 3.42 -5.50 14.21
N GLU A 30 4.49 -4.90 14.73
CA GLU A 30 5.32 -5.45 15.80
C GLU A 30 4.52 -5.63 17.09
N VAL A 31 3.71 -4.62 17.47
CA VAL A 31 2.84 -4.64 18.65
C VAL A 31 1.62 -5.54 18.43
N ARG A 32 1.43 -6.10 17.22
CA ARG A 32 0.32 -6.99 16.85
C ARG A 32 -1.06 -6.37 17.12
N LEU A 33 -1.17 -5.05 16.97
CA LEU A 33 -2.43 -4.31 17.18
C LEU A 33 -3.58 -4.88 16.33
N LYS A 34 -3.28 -5.32 15.10
CA LYS A 34 -4.24 -6.00 14.23
C LYS A 34 -4.82 -7.28 14.83
N GLU A 35 -4.01 -8.05 15.55
CA GLU A 35 -4.43 -9.33 16.12
C GLU A 35 -5.33 -9.10 17.34
N VAL A 36 -4.98 -8.12 18.17
CA VAL A 36 -5.82 -7.70 19.31
C VAL A 36 -7.21 -7.27 18.83
N MET A 37 -7.28 -6.46 17.77
CA MET A 37 -8.56 -6.03 17.19
C MET A 37 -9.34 -7.18 16.54
N LYS A 38 -8.65 -8.18 15.97
CA LYS A 38 -9.29 -9.38 15.42
C LYS A 38 -9.93 -10.25 16.50
N ILE A 39 -9.31 -10.35 17.68
CA ILE A 39 -9.89 -11.06 18.84
C ILE A 39 -11.19 -10.38 19.31
N MET A 40 -11.29 -9.05 19.16
CA MET A 40 -12.52 -8.28 19.44
C MET A 40 -13.61 -8.43 18.37
N GLY A 41 -13.40 -9.24 17.32
CA GLY A 41 -14.39 -9.52 16.28
C GLY A 41 -14.38 -8.54 15.11
N LEU A 42 -13.38 -7.66 14.98
CA LEU A 42 -13.29 -6.74 13.86
C LEU A 42 -12.74 -7.43 12.60
N SER A 43 -13.33 -7.13 11.44
CA SER A 43 -12.83 -7.65 10.16
C SER A 43 -11.51 -6.97 9.75
N ASN A 44 -10.64 -7.72 9.06
CA ASN A 44 -9.32 -7.22 8.65
C ASN A 44 -9.41 -6.01 7.70
N GLY A 45 -10.44 -5.99 6.84
CA GLY A 45 -10.68 -4.88 5.91
C GLY A 45 -10.99 -3.56 6.61
N VAL A 46 -11.75 -3.59 7.72
CA VAL A 46 -12.06 -2.35 8.46
C VAL A 46 -10.81 -1.74 9.07
N HIS A 47 -9.90 -2.57 9.59
CA HIS A 47 -8.63 -2.06 10.11
C HIS A 47 -7.77 -1.43 9.00
N TRP A 48 -7.75 -2.04 7.80
CA TRP A 48 -7.05 -1.45 6.67
C TRP A 48 -7.64 -0.09 6.26
N ILE A 49 -8.96 0.00 6.10
CA ILE A 49 -9.66 1.24 5.73
C ILE A 49 -9.45 2.31 6.80
N ALA A 50 -9.63 1.97 8.07
CA ALA A 50 -9.42 2.90 9.17
C ALA A 50 -8.00 3.45 9.16
N ARG A 51 -7.00 2.59 8.97
CA ARG A 51 -5.60 3.02 8.93
C ARG A 51 -5.31 3.89 7.71
N PHE A 52 -5.83 3.52 6.54
CA PHE A 52 -5.73 4.32 5.32
C PHE A 52 -6.31 5.72 5.52
N ILE A 53 -7.50 5.84 6.12
CA ILE A 53 -8.16 7.12 6.41
C ILE A 53 -7.32 7.94 7.39
N THR A 54 -6.81 7.34 8.48
CA THR A 54 -5.99 8.09 9.46
C THR A 54 -4.72 8.65 8.80
N VAL A 55 -4.03 7.84 8.00
CA VAL A 55 -2.80 8.26 7.32
C VAL A 55 -3.09 9.32 6.27
N PHE A 56 -4.15 9.16 5.46
CA PHE A 56 -4.59 10.14 4.49
C PHE A 56 -4.95 11.48 5.14
N SER A 57 -5.70 11.46 6.25
CA SER A 57 -6.03 12.68 7.00
C SER A 57 -4.79 13.36 7.59
N GLN A 58 -3.76 12.59 7.96
CA GLN A 58 -2.51 13.13 8.48
C GLN A 58 -1.66 13.75 7.36
N THR A 59 -1.58 13.10 6.19
CA THR A 59 -0.76 13.61 5.07
C THR A 59 -1.40 14.82 4.39
N THR A 60 -2.73 14.87 4.27
CA THR A 60 -3.45 16.04 3.74
C THR A 60 -3.12 17.31 4.52
N VAL A 61 -3.12 17.24 5.86
CA VAL A 61 -2.75 18.37 6.73
C VAL A 61 -1.32 18.85 6.44
N VAL A 62 -0.38 17.92 6.25
CA VAL A 62 1.01 18.25 5.88
C VAL A 62 1.08 18.89 4.50
N MET A 63 0.35 18.39 3.49
CA MET A 63 0.35 18.97 2.13
C MET A 63 -0.23 20.37 2.09
N ILE A 64 -1.29 20.62 2.85
CA ILE A 64 -1.87 21.96 2.98
C ILE A 64 -0.83 22.91 3.57
N ALA A 65 -0.16 22.51 4.66
CA ALA A 65 0.88 23.33 5.29
C ALA A 65 2.05 23.63 4.34
N VAL A 66 2.55 22.62 3.62
CA VAL A 66 3.62 22.78 2.62
C VAL A 66 3.20 23.72 1.50
N THR A 67 1.97 23.58 0.99
CA THR A 67 1.45 24.45 -0.09
C THR A 67 1.34 25.91 0.36
N ILE A 68 0.85 26.14 1.59
CA ILE A 68 0.77 27.47 2.21
C ILE A 68 2.19 28.07 2.31
N ILE A 69 3.14 27.33 2.87
CA ILE A 69 4.52 27.81 3.02
C ILE A 69 5.15 28.15 1.67
N LEU A 70 4.87 27.39 0.62
CA LEU A 70 5.43 27.65 -0.71
C LEU A 70 4.84 28.89 -1.39
N HIS A 71 3.54 29.11 -1.19
CA HIS A 71 2.86 30.28 -1.74
C HIS A 71 3.25 31.56 -0.99
N TYR A 72 3.15 31.56 0.35
CA TYR A 72 3.53 32.73 1.17
C TYR A 72 5.05 32.93 1.26
N GLY A 73 5.83 31.87 1.06
CA GLY A 73 7.28 31.92 0.96
C GLY A 73 7.79 32.53 -0.35
N ASN A 74 6.90 33.00 -1.23
CA ASN A 74 7.26 33.67 -2.48
C ASN A 74 8.13 32.80 -3.42
N VAL A 75 8.04 31.47 -3.29
CA VAL A 75 8.78 30.51 -4.12
C VAL A 75 8.03 30.20 -5.42
N LEU A 76 6.68 30.19 -5.35
CA LEU A 76 5.78 29.92 -6.47
C LEU A 76 4.72 31.04 -6.52
N MET A 77 5.10 32.19 -7.06
CA MET A 77 4.26 33.40 -7.13
C MET A 77 3.21 33.34 -8.24
N HIS A 78 3.56 32.76 -9.39
CA HIS A 78 2.74 32.76 -10.59
C HIS A 78 1.82 31.53 -10.70
N SER A 79 2.13 30.48 -9.95
CA SER A 79 1.42 29.21 -10.00
C SER A 79 0.17 29.17 -9.12
N ASN A 80 -0.88 28.49 -9.59
CA ASN A 80 -2.12 28.33 -8.82
C ASN A 80 -1.91 27.41 -7.58
N PRO A 81 -2.16 27.88 -6.34
CA PRO A 81 -1.89 27.10 -5.13
C PRO A 81 -2.75 25.84 -5.02
N PHE A 82 -3.99 25.88 -5.52
CA PHE A 82 -4.88 24.71 -5.52
C PHE A 82 -4.36 23.56 -6.40
N LEU A 83 -3.73 23.89 -7.53
CA LEU A 83 -3.19 22.89 -8.46
C LEU A 83 -1.93 22.25 -7.88
N ILE A 84 -1.06 23.06 -7.27
CA ILE A 84 0.11 22.57 -6.52
C ILE A 84 -0.34 21.61 -5.42
N PHE A 85 -1.37 21.98 -4.65
CA PHE A 85 -1.95 21.13 -3.61
C PHE A 85 -2.40 19.77 -4.17
N ILE A 86 -3.11 19.73 -5.30
CA ILE A 86 -3.58 18.47 -5.91
C ILE A 86 -2.41 17.58 -6.33
N ILE A 87 -1.37 18.14 -6.98
CA ILE A 87 -0.20 17.35 -7.43
C ILE A 87 0.49 16.70 -6.23
N PHE A 88 0.66 17.49 -5.17
CA PHE A 88 1.24 17.08 -3.91
C PHE A 88 0.42 16.04 -3.16
N GLU A 89 -0.90 16.16 -3.17
CA GLU A 89 -1.81 15.20 -2.55
C GLU A 89 -1.80 13.84 -3.27
N ILE A 90 -1.86 13.85 -4.61
CA ILE A 90 -1.78 12.63 -5.43
C ILE A 90 -0.44 11.92 -5.20
N TYR A 91 0.64 12.69 -5.07
CA TYR A 91 1.95 12.14 -4.72
C TYR A 91 2.01 11.54 -3.31
N ALA A 92 1.40 12.20 -2.33
CA ALA A 92 1.31 11.66 -0.97
C ALA A 92 0.55 10.32 -0.95
N LEU A 93 -0.59 10.22 -1.66
CA LEU A 93 -1.35 8.98 -1.84
C LEU A 93 -0.51 7.85 -2.45
N SER A 94 0.25 8.15 -3.51
CA SER A 94 1.14 7.18 -4.14
C SER A 94 2.21 6.69 -3.16
N THR A 95 2.84 7.60 -2.43
CA THR A 95 3.86 7.29 -1.41
C THR A 95 3.31 6.40 -0.29
N ILE A 96 2.09 6.68 0.17
CA ILE A 96 1.39 5.86 1.18
C ILE A 96 1.18 4.44 0.66
N SER A 97 0.67 4.29 -0.57
CA SER A 97 0.42 2.98 -1.16
C SER A 97 1.70 2.15 -1.31
N LEU A 98 2.80 2.78 -1.75
CA LEU A 98 4.13 2.16 -1.81
C LEU A 98 4.65 1.75 -0.43
N ALA A 99 4.45 2.57 0.61
CA ALA A 99 4.84 2.26 1.98
C ALA A 99 4.09 1.02 2.51
N TYR A 100 2.79 0.89 2.20
CA TYR A 100 2.01 -0.30 2.58
C TYR A 100 2.51 -1.58 1.91
N VAL A 101 2.78 -1.53 0.60
CA VAL A 101 3.31 -2.67 -0.17
C VAL A 101 4.68 -3.10 0.37
N SER A 102 5.64 -2.16 0.42
CA SER A 102 7.02 -2.44 0.83
C SER A 102 7.10 -3.02 2.25
N ASN A 103 6.36 -2.41 3.19
CA ASN A 103 6.29 -2.90 4.55
C ASN A 103 5.67 -4.30 4.64
N ARG A 104 4.70 -4.66 3.78
CA ARG A 104 4.10 -5.99 3.85
C ARG A 104 5.02 -7.08 3.30
N CYS A 105 5.82 -6.79 2.29
CA CYS A 105 6.72 -7.76 1.68
C CYS A 105 8.03 -8.00 2.45
N PHE A 106 8.64 -6.95 3.02
CA PHE A 106 10.05 -7.02 3.39
C PHE A 106 10.37 -6.86 4.88
N TYR A 107 9.46 -6.29 5.68
CA TYR A 107 9.82 -5.85 7.03
C TYR A 107 9.02 -6.51 8.15
N SER A 108 9.75 -7.17 9.04
CA SER A 108 9.25 -7.70 10.32
C SER A 108 9.58 -6.78 11.51
N LYS A 109 10.61 -5.93 11.36
CA LYS A 109 11.12 -5.06 12.44
C LYS A 109 11.09 -3.58 12.06
N ALA A 110 10.58 -2.72 12.94
CA ALA A 110 10.31 -1.31 12.64
C ALA A 110 11.58 -0.48 12.47
N LYS A 111 12.61 -0.71 13.29
CA LYS A 111 13.90 -0.01 13.15
C LYS A 111 14.63 -0.37 11.85
N ILE A 112 14.56 -1.64 11.45
CA ILE A 112 15.15 -2.12 10.18
C ILE A 112 14.38 -1.55 9.00
N ALA A 113 13.05 -1.51 9.09
CA ALA A 113 12.20 -0.92 8.06
C ALA A 113 12.50 0.56 7.83
N ALA A 114 12.66 1.33 8.92
CA ALA A 114 13.00 2.75 8.83
C ALA A 114 14.34 2.95 8.09
N ALA A 115 15.38 2.20 8.48
CA ALA A 115 16.70 2.27 7.83
C ALA A 115 16.65 1.84 6.35
N CYS A 116 15.98 0.72 6.05
CA CYS A 116 15.88 0.23 4.68
C CYS A 116 14.98 1.10 3.79
N SER A 117 13.97 1.77 4.34
CA SER A 117 13.09 2.66 3.58
C SER A 117 13.86 3.84 2.98
N GLY A 118 14.80 4.43 3.74
CA GLY A 118 15.69 5.47 3.25
C GLY A 118 16.64 4.95 2.16
N ILE A 119 17.17 3.74 2.31
CA ILE A 119 18.02 3.12 1.28
C ILE A 119 17.23 2.85 0.00
N ILE A 120 16.02 2.30 0.09
CA ILE A 120 15.15 2.06 -1.08
C ILE A 120 14.87 3.38 -1.80
N TYR A 121 14.51 4.42 -1.04
CA TYR A 121 14.20 5.72 -1.62
C TYR A 121 15.41 6.36 -2.32
N LEU A 122 16.61 6.24 -1.72
CA LEU A 122 17.86 6.68 -2.35
C LEU A 122 18.17 5.87 -3.61
N LEU A 123 17.99 4.55 -3.57
CA LEU A 123 18.23 3.67 -4.71
C LEU A 123 17.31 3.98 -5.88
N THR A 124 16.05 4.34 -5.61
CA THR A 124 15.10 4.80 -6.61
C THR A 124 15.46 6.19 -7.13
N TYR A 125 15.99 7.08 -6.29
CA TYR A 125 16.35 8.45 -6.68
C TYR A 125 17.56 8.53 -7.62
N VAL A 126 18.57 7.66 -7.46
CA VAL A 126 19.82 7.67 -8.26
C VAL A 126 19.59 7.48 -9.78
N PRO A 127 18.79 6.49 -10.25
CA PRO A 127 18.44 6.37 -11.67
C PRO A 127 17.74 7.61 -12.22
N CYS A 128 17.01 8.35 -11.38
CA CYS A 128 16.27 9.55 -11.76
C CYS A 128 17.21 10.71 -12.10
N THR A 129 18.16 10.98 -11.20
CA THR A 129 19.15 12.04 -11.42
C THR A 129 20.08 11.69 -12.58
N TYR A 130 20.51 10.43 -12.68
CA TYR A 130 21.37 9.98 -13.78
C TYR A 130 20.74 10.23 -15.14
N ILE A 131 19.48 9.84 -15.35
CA ILE A 131 18.82 10.02 -16.63
C ILE A 131 18.47 11.50 -16.88
N SER A 132 18.07 12.26 -15.85
CA SER A 132 17.81 13.70 -16.00
C SER A 132 19.08 14.47 -16.42
N ILE A 133 20.23 14.09 -15.85
CA ILE A 133 21.53 14.65 -16.24
C ILE A 133 21.89 14.22 -17.66
N ARG A 134 21.67 12.95 -18.05
CA ARG A 134 21.94 12.53 -19.44
C ARG A 134 21.06 13.27 -20.45
N GLU A 135 19.83 13.55 -20.09
CA GLU A 135 18.90 14.31 -20.93
C GLU A 135 19.33 15.78 -21.07
N ASP A 136 19.71 16.43 -19.97
CA ASP A 136 20.18 17.83 -19.97
C ASP A 136 21.56 17.99 -20.68
N PHE A 137 22.44 16.97 -20.68
CA PHE A 137 23.83 17.09 -21.19
C PHE A 137 24.10 16.39 -22.53
N ALA A 138 23.37 15.32 -22.89
CA ALA A 138 23.70 14.50 -24.06
C ALA A 138 22.68 14.61 -25.21
N GLN A 139 21.49 15.20 -24.99
CA GLN A 139 20.42 15.32 -26.01
C GLN A 139 20.13 13.98 -26.74
N ASP A 140 20.39 12.85 -26.07
CA ASP A 140 20.20 11.52 -26.62
C ASP A 140 18.71 11.19 -26.61
N ILE A 141 18.20 10.65 -27.71
CA ILE A 141 16.82 10.18 -27.85
C ILE A 141 16.65 8.93 -26.98
N ILE A 142 16.32 9.15 -25.70
CA ILE A 142 15.94 8.06 -24.80
C ILE A 142 14.60 7.52 -25.30
N PRO A 143 14.49 6.20 -25.54
CA PRO A 143 13.25 5.66 -26.06
C PRO A 143 12.13 5.82 -25.02
N LYS A 144 10.93 6.21 -25.49
CA LYS A 144 9.77 6.53 -24.62
C LYS A 144 9.45 5.44 -23.59
N TRP A 145 9.66 4.16 -23.94
CA TRP A 145 9.45 3.04 -23.03
C TRP A 145 10.42 3.05 -21.84
N ALA A 146 11.68 3.47 -22.03
CA ALA A 146 12.65 3.56 -20.95
C ALA A 146 12.35 4.74 -20.03
N LYS A 147 11.86 5.86 -20.58
CA LYS A 147 11.31 6.98 -19.80
C LYS A 147 10.10 6.52 -18.98
N MET A 148 9.18 5.77 -19.58
CA MET A 148 7.95 5.26 -18.96
C MET A 148 8.21 4.21 -17.87
N LEU A 149 9.15 3.28 -18.10
CA LEU A 149 9.56 2.31 -17.08
C LEU A 149 10.31 2.97 -15.94
N ALA A 150 11.09 4.01 -16.22
CA ALA A 150 11.74 4.75 -15.16
C ALA A 150 10.72 5.57 -14.34
N SER A 151 9.70 6.16 -14.97
CA SER A 151 8.66 6.94 -14.28
C SER A 151 7.67 6.10 -13.48
N LEU A 152 7.63 4.79 -13.70
CA LEU A 152 6.85 3.79 -12.96
C LEU A 152 7.24 3.65 -11.47
N PHE A 153 8.35 4.27 -11.08
CA PHE A 153 8.64 4.49 -9.67
C PHE A 153 8.15 5.89 -9.29
N SER A 154 7.09 5.94 -8.49
CA SER A 154 6.47 7.15 -7.91
C SER A 154 7.47 8.22 -7.43
N THR A 155 8.61 7.82 -6.85
CA THR A 155 9.69 8.73 -6.42
C THR A 155 10.33 9.51 -7.56
N ARG A 156 10.42 8.92 -8.77
CA ARG A 156 10.94 9.59 -9.98
C ARG A 156 9.95 10.58 -10.56
N ALA A 157 8.69 10.16 -10.68
CA ALA A 157 7.63 10.97 -11.27
C ALA A 157 7.47 12.29 -10.47
N PHE A 158 7.57 12.22 -9.13
CA PHE A 158 7.56 13.43 -8.31
C PHE A 158 8.76 14.34 -8.55
N GLY A 159 9.98 13.81 -8.58
CA GLY A 159 11.18 14.61 -8.83
C GLY A 159 11.12 15.36 -10.17
N MET A 160 10.60 14.71 -11.21
CA MET A 160 10.36 15.34 -12.51
C MET A 160 9.21 16.35 -12.44
N GLY A 161 8.08 16.01 -11.83
CA GLY A 161 6.93 16.92 -11.69
C GLY A 161 7.31 18.23 -10.98
N VAL A 162 8.10 18.15 -9.91
CA VAL A 162 8.62 19.33 -9.20
C VAL A 162 9.64 20.12 -10.02
N LYS A 163 10.49 19.45 -10.82
CA LYS A 163 11.39 20.12 -11.79
C LYS A 163 10.58 20.90 -12.84
N TYR A 164 9.49 20.33 -13.37
CA TYR A 164 8.61 21.03 -14.31
C TYR A 164 7.87 22.19 -13.64
N ILE A 165 7.35 22.03 -12.42
CA ILE A 165 6.74 23.13 -11.66
C ILE A 165 7.71 24.30 -11.54
N ALA A 166 8.96 24.03 -11.17
CA ALA A 166 9.98 25.07 -11.08
C ALA A 166 10.31 25.70 -12.45
N PHE A 167 10.22 24.95 -13.54
CA PHE A 167 10.49 25.47 -14.88
C PHE A 167 9.40 26.43 -15.37
N TYR A 168 8.11 26.10 -15.19
CA TYR A 168 7.00 27.02 -15.48
C TYR A 168 7.07 28.31 -14.66
N GLU A 169 7.58 28.23 -13.42
CA GLU A 169 7.78 29.40 -12.59
C GLU A 169 8.92 30.29 -13.11
N ASN A 170 10.02 29.70 -13.59
CA ASN A 170 11.14 30.47 -14.17
C ASN A 170 10.75 31.16 -15.49
N ILE A 171 9.83 30.58 -16.27
CA ILE A 171 9.31 31.20 -17.49
C ILE A 171 8.31 32.33 -17.17
N GLY A 172 7.76 32.37 -15.96
CA GLY A 172 6.85 33.41 -15.49
C GLY A 172 5.37 33.17 -15.82
N THR A 173 5.02 32.05 -16.47
CA THR A 173 3.62 31.66 -16.69
C THR A 173 3.01 30.96 -15.48
N GLY A 174 3.84 30.30 -14.67
CA GLY A 174 3.39 29.43 -13.58
C GLY A 174 2.57 28.24 -14.09
N ILE A 175 2.17 27.36 -13.17
CA ILE A 175 1.26 26.26 -13.50
C ILE A 175 -0.19 26.70 -13.36
N GLN A 176 -0.91 26.58 -14.47
CA GLN A 176 -2.34 26.86 -14.62
C GLN A 176 -3.03 25.64 -15.23
N PHE A 177 -4.34 25.51 -14.99
CA PHE A 177 -5.14 24.40 -15.53
C PHE A 177 -5.10 24.35 -17.07
N ASP A 178 -5.08 25.52 -17.70
CA ASP A 178 -5.05 25.65 -19.16
C ASP A 178 -3.72 25.23 -19.77
N ASN A 179 -2.61 25.37 -19.03
CA ASN A 179 -1.25 25.14 -19.52
C ASN A 179 -0.67 23.78 -19.13
N ILE A 180 -1.41 22.94 -18.38
CA ILE A 180 -0.90 21.68 -17.83
C ILE A 180 -0.61 20.61 -18.90
N GLN A 181 -1.26 20.75 -20.06
CA GLN A 181 -1.13 19.86 -21.21
C GLN A 181 -0.05 20.29 -22.20
N TYR A 182 0.46 21.52 -22.09
CA TYR A 182 1.49 22.05 -22.99
C TYR A 182 2.88 21.92 -22.36
N SER A 183 3.79 21.20 -23.01
CA SER A 183 5.17 21.07 -22.53
C SER A 183 5.88 22.43 -22.57
N PRO A 184 6.53 22.87 -21.49
CA PRO A 184 7.25 24.15 -21.47
C PRO A 184 8.67 24.03 -22.04
N VAL A 185 9.18 22.80 -22.21
CA VAL A 185 10.55 22.52 -22.67
C VAL A 185 10.51 22.20 -24.17
N GLU A 186 11.23 22.99 -24.97
CA GLU A 186 11.49 22.66 -26.38
C GLU A 186 12.23 21.32 -26.45
N ASP A 187 11.76 20.40 -27.31
CA ASP A 187 12.24 19.02 -27.51
C ASP A 187 11.86 17.92 -26.49
N ASP A 188 11.05 18.19 -25.45
CA ASP A 188 10.57 17.12 -24.56
C ASP A 188 9.07 16.85 -24.71
N HIS A 189 8.74 15.59 -24.99
CA HIS A 189 7.36 15.10 -25.13
C HIS A 189 6.67 14.85 -23.78
N PHE A 190 7.37 14.98 -22.66
CA PHE A 190 6.82 14.69 -21.34
C PHE A 190 6.12 15.92 -20.75
N THR A 191 4.84 15.77 -20.39
CA THR A 191 4.04 16.88 -19.84
C THR A 191 3.83 16.74 -18.33
N CYS A 192 3.48 17.84 -17.67
CA CYS A 192 3.03 17.79 -16.27
C CYS A 192 1.81 16.87 -16.11
N PHE A 193 0.88 16.92 -17.08
CA PHE A 193 -0.28 16.03 -17.10
C PHE A 193 0.12 14.54 -17.16
N GLU A 194 1.04 14.17 -18.05
CA GLU A 194 1.54 12.79 -18.13
C GLU A 194 2.19 12.34 -16.82
N THR A 195 2.93 13.24 -16.17
CA THR A 195 3.52 12.95 -14.85
C THR A 195 2.45 12.62 -13.80
N ILE A 196 1.37 13.42 -13.73
CA ILE A 196 0.24 13.15 -12.82
C ILE A 196 -0.43 11.82 -13.18
N LEU A 197 -0.62 11.55 -14.47
CA LEU A 197 -1.23 10.30 -14.95
C LEU A 197 -0.42 9.08 -14.50
N PHE A 198 0.92 9.12 -14.64
CA PHE A 198 1.78 8.04 -14.16
C PHE A 198 1.72 7.85 -12.64
N ILE A 199 1.68 8.93 -11.84
CA ILE A 199 1.54 8.81 -10.38
C ILE A 199 0.19 8.18 -10.00
N VAL A 200 -0.89 8.52 -10.71
CA VAL A 200 -2.21 7.92 -10.51
C VAL A 200 -2.19 6.44 -10.88
N LEU A 201 -1.60 6.07 -12.01
CA LEU A 201 -1.44 4.67 -12.42
C LEU A 201 -0.64 3.87 -11.40
N ASP A 202 0.49 4.40 -10.92
CA ASP A 202 1.30 3.76 -9.88
C ASP A 202 0.48 3.52 -8.61
N THR A 203 -0.30 4.52 -8.20
CA THR A 203 -1.18 4.42 -7.02
C THR A 203 -2.20 3.28 -7.19
N CYS A 204 -2.85 3.19 -8.35
CA CYS A 204 -3.76 2.10 -8.66
C CYS A 204 -3.07 0.73 -8.62
N ILE A 205 -1.87 0.62 -9.21
CA ILE A 205 -1.09 -0.62 -9.23
C ILE A 205 -0.70 -1.03 -7.79
N TYR A 206 -0.22 -0.10 -6.97
CA TYR A 206 0.16 -0.38 -5.59
C TYR A 206 -1.03 -0.72 -4.71
N LEU A 207 -2.21 -0.13 -4.93
CA LEU A 207 -3.44 -0.49 -4.21
C LEU A 207 -3.90 -1.91 -4.54
N ILE A 208 -3.90 -2.29 -5.83
CA ILE A 208 -4.22 -3.66 -6.28
C ILE A 208 -3.22 -4.65 -5.69
N LEU A 209 -1.92 -4.32 -5.76
CA LEU A 209 -0.86 -5.16 -5.23
C LEU A 209 -0.97 -5.32 -3.71
N MET A 210 -1.31 -4.25 -2.98
CA MET A 210 -1.53 -4.28 -1.54
C MET A 210 -2.70 -5.21 -1.20
N TRP A 211 -3.84 -5.09 -1.90
CA TRP A 211 -4.99 -5.97 -1.71
C TRP A 211 -4.65 -7.44 -2.01
N TYR A 212 -3.85 -7.69 -3.06
CA TYR A 212 -3.39 -9.02 -3.45
C TYR A 212 -2.49 -9.65 -2.36
N ILE A 213 -1.48 -8.91 -1.90
CA ILE A 213 -0.52 -9.37 -0.88
C ILE A 213 -1.25 -9.65 0.45
N GLU A 214 -2.23 -8.83 0.82
CA GLU A 214 -2.98 -9.00 2.06
C GLU A 214 -3.77 -10.33 2.10
N ASN A 215 -4.32 -10.74 0.96
CA ASN A 215 -5.04 -12.01 0.86
C ASN A 215 -4.12 -13.25 0.87
N ILE A 216 -2.91 -13.13 0.33
CA ILE A 216 -1.96 -14.25 0.24
C ILE A 216 -1.21 -14.45 1.56
N TYR A 217 -0.83 -13.36 2.22
CA TYR A 217 -0.12 -13.39 3.50
C TYR A 217 -1.00 -12.76 4.59
N PRO A 218 -2.04 -13.45 5.11
CA PRO A 218 -2.93 -12.88 6.11
C PRO A 218 -2.37 -12.87 7.55
N GLY A 219 -1.08 -13.15 7.74
CA GLY A 219 -0.43 -13.16 9.05
C GLY A 219 -0.79 -14.37 9.91
N THR A 220 -0.44 -14.32 11.19
CA THR A 220 -0.34 -15.43 12.15
C THR A 220 -1.66 -16.17 12.45
N TYR A 221 -2.81 -15.57 12.16
CA TYR A 221 -4.14 -16.12 12.46
C TYR A 221 -5.10 -16.12 11.25
N GLY A 222 -4.59 -15.91 10.04
CA GLY A 222 -5.37 -15.99 8.81
C GLY A 222 -5.01 -17.22 8.01
N ILE A 223 -5.99 -17.85 7.36
CA ILE A 223 -5.72 -18.96 6.43
C ILE A 223 -5.20 -18.33 5.13
N PRO A 224 -3.94 -18.55 4.72
CA PRO A 224 -3.40 -17.97 3.50
C PRO A 224 -4.19 -18.47 2.29
N LYS A 225 -4.65 -17.54 1.46
CA LYS A 225 -5.34 -17.88 0.22
C LYS A 225 -4.30 -18.20 -0.86
N LYS A 226 -4.64 -19.13 -1.75
CA LYS A 226 -3.73 -19.55 -2.84
C LYS A 226 -3.47 -18.40 -3.81
N TRP A 227 -2.33 -18.39 -4.49
CA TRP A 227 -1.93 -17.30 -5.41
C TRP A 227 -2.93 -17.01 -6.55
N TYR A 228 -3.60 -18.02 -7.07
CA TYR A 228 -4.61 -17.89 -8.14
C TYR A 228 -6.02 -17.51 -7.65
N PHE A 229 -6.13 -17.11 -6.37
CA PHE A 229 -7.39 -16.74 -5.74
C PHE A 229 -8.22 -15.65 -6.46
N PRO A 230 -7.63 -14.59 -7.05
CA PRO A 230 -8.42 -13.59 -7.79
C PRO A 230 -9.19 -14.17 -8.98
N PHE A 231 -8.66 -15.25 -9.58
CA PHE A 231 -9.23 -15.93 -10.74
C PHE A 231 -10.24 -17.03 -10.35
N THR A 232 -10.47 -17.27 -9.06
CA THR A 232 -11.38 -18.33 -8.60
C THR A 232 -12.76 -17.75 -8.29
N ILE A 233 -13.78 -18.15 -9.05
CA ILE A 233 -15.18 -17.68 -8.90
C ILE A 233 -15.72 -17.95 -7.48
N SER A 234 -15.33 -19.06 -6.85
CA SER A 234 -15.73 -19.42 -5.47
C SER A 234 -15.41 -18.32 -4.43
N TYR A 235 -14.41 -17.46 -4.68
CA TYR A 235 -14.18 -16.29 -3.83
C TYR A 235 -15.27 -15.22 -3.95
N TRP A 236 -15.59 -14.83 -5.18
CA TRP A 236 -16.54 -13.77 -5.47
C TRP A 236 -17.98 -14.19 -5.14
N THR A 237 -18.28 -15.47 -5.31
CA THR A 237 -19.60 -16.05 -5.01
C THR A 237 -19.80 -16.39 -3.53
N GLY A 238 -18.75 -16.31 -2.71
CA GLY A 238 -18.85 -16.51 -1.27
C GLY A 238 -19.44 -17.87 -0.92
N GLU A 239 -18.96 -18.96 -1.52
CA GLU A 239 -19.35 -20.30 -1.10
C GLU A 239 -18.90 -20.49 0.35
N THR A 240 -19.84 -20.25 1.27
CA THR A 240 -19.74 -20.65 2.66
C THR A 240 -19.41 -22.13 2.63
N HIS A 241 -18.28 -22.50 3.22
CA HIS A 241 -17.93 -23.87 3.52
C HIS A 241 -19.19 -24.56 4.06
N VAL A 242 -19.88 -25.33 3.22
CA VAL A 242 -21.05 -26.10 3.64
C VAL A 242 -20.49 -27.05 4.68
N GLU A 243 -20.79 -26.81 5.97
CA GLU A 243 -20.41 -27.73 7.04
C GLU A 243 -20.79 -29.13 6.56
N PRO A 244 -19.81 -30.02 6.29
CA PRO A 244 -20.13 -31.31 5.72
C PRO A 244 -21.04 -32.03 6.70
N ASN A 245 -22.11 -32.66 6.21
CA ASN A 245 -23.22 -33.18 7.01
C ASN A 245 -22.79 -34.07 8.20
N TRP A 246 -21.61 -34.68 8.14
CA TRP A 246 -21.03 -35.45 9.24
C TRP A 246 -20.68 -34.60 10.47
N ILE A 247 -20.26 -33.33 10.33
CA ILE A 247 -19.98 -32.42 11.47
C ILE A 247 -21.28 -32.03 12.18
N LYS A 248 -22.35 -31.76 11.42
CA LYS A 248 -23.70 -31.55 11.99
C LYS A 248 -24.20 -32.81 12.71
N LYS A 249 -23.98 -33.99 12.13
CA LYS A 249 -24.32 -35.27 12.74
C LYS A 249 -23.51 -35.52 14.03
N PHE A 250 -22.23 -35.17 14.03
CA PHE A 250 -21.33 -35.32 15.19
C PHE A 250 -21.70 -34.38 16.32
N LYS A 251 -21.98 -33.09 16.03
CA LYS A 251 -22.51 -32.14 17.02
C LYS A 251 -23.85 -32.62 17.57
N LYS A 252 -24.77 -33.10 16.72
CA LYS A 252 -26.08 -33.60 17.16
C LYS A 252 -25.95 -34.84 18.05
N ILE A 253 -25.02 -35.76 17.74
CA ILE A 253 -24.73 -36.95 18.55
C ILE A 253 -24.09 -36.57 19.89
N ASN A 254 -23.08 -35.69 19.90
CA ASN A 254 -22.46 -35.25 21.15
C ASN A 254 -23.42 -34.42 22.02
N LEU A 255 -24.29 -33.60 21.41
CA LEU A 255 -25.33 -32.86 22.12
C LEU A 255 -26.40 -33.80 22.70
N PHE A 256 -26.83 -34.83 21.95
CA PHE A 256 -27.73 -35.87 22.47
C PHE A 256 -27.08 -36.64 23.62
N ARG A 257 -25.79 -36.98 23.50
CA ARG A 257 -25.04 -37.67 24.55
C ARG A 257 -24.88 -36.80 25.80
N TRP A 258 -24.73 -35.49 25.64
CA TRP A 258 -24.69 -34.52 26.74
C TRP A 258 -26.06 -34.36 27.42
N ILE A 259 -27.16 -34.33 26.66
CA ILE A 259 -28.53 -34.27 27.20
C ILE A 259 -28.91 -35.56 27.94
N ILE A 260 -28.48 -36.73 27.44
CA ILE A 260 -28.74 -38.02 28.09
C ILE A 260 -27.87 -38.21 29.34
N CYS A 261 -26.63 -37.70 29.34
CA CYS A 261 -25.71 -37.82 30.49
C CYS A 261 -25.86 -36.67 31.52
N GLY A 262 -26.57 -35.60 31.17
CA GLY A 262 -26.67 -34.35 31.93
C GLY A 262 -27.58 -34.38 33.17
N LYS A 263 -27.98 -35.56 33.68
CA LYS A 263 -28.81 -35.65 34.89
C LYS A 263 -28.18 -36.41 36.06
N HIS A 264 -26.92 -36.81 35.98
CA HIS A 264 -26.18 -37.26 37.17
C HIS A 264 -24.84 -36.55 37.27
N HIS A 265 -24.67 -35.84 38.39
CA HIS A 265 -23.41 -35.36 38.94
C HIS A 265 -22.23 -36.25 38.54
N MET A 266 -21.22 -35.69 37.87
CA MET A 266 -19.93 -36.35 37.70
C MET A 266 -18.81 -35.33 37.90
N PRO A 267 -17.91 -35.56 38.87
CA PRO A 267 -16.63 -34.91 38.94
C PRO A 267 -15.55 -35.76 38.21
N TYR A 268 -14.56 -35.08 37.63
CA TYR A 268 -13.22 -35.56 37.20
C TYR A 268 -13.02 -36.43 35.94
N THR A 269 -12.02 -35.97 35.15
CA THR A 269 -11.09 -36.67 34.23
C THR A 269 -11.62 -37.32 32.95
N PHE A 270 -11.47 -36.60 31.83
CA PHE A 270 -11.59 -37.12 30.46
C PHE A 270 -10.32 -37.90 30.07
N HIS A 271 -10.38 -39.23 30.12
CA HIS A 271 -9.42 -40.10 29.43
C HIS A 271 -9.98 -40.42 28.03
N TRP A 272 -9.35 -39.89 26.99
CA TRP A 272 -9.74 -40.16 25.60
C TRP A 272 -9.46 -41.63 25.27
N SER A 273 -10.49 -42.48 25.25
CA SER A 273 -10.37 -43.85 24.77
C SER A 273 -10.43 -43.88 23.23
N THR A 274 -9.37 -44.39 22.64
CA THR A 274 -9.07 -44.55 21.21
C THR A 274 -10.02 -45.48 20.43
N LEU A 275 -11.06 -46.00 21.08
CA LEU A 275 -11.98 -46.99 20.52
C LEU A 275 -12.99 -46.39 19.53
N SER A 276 -13.44 -45.14 19.71
CA SER A 276 -14.48 -44.56 18.85
C SER A 276 -13.96 -44.10 17.47
N LEU A 277 -12.67 -43.79 17.36
CA LEU A 277 -12.06 -43.31 16.10
C LEU A 277 -11.86 -44.46 15.10
N ASN A 278 -11.45 -45.64 15.57
CA ASN A 278 -11.25 -46.80 14.70
C ASN A 278 -12.56 -47.36 14.12
N GLN A 279 -13.68 -47.24 14.84
CA GLN A 279 -14.99 -47.66 14.33
C GLN A 279 -15.49 -46.74 13.20
N ILE A 280 -15.22 -45.43 13.28
CA ILE A 280 -15.61 -44.46 12.25
C ILE A 280 -14.75 -44.61 10.99
N ILE A 281 -13.45 -44.92 11.13
CA ILE A 281 -12.56 -45.18 10.00
C ILE A 281 -12.96 -46.46 9.26
N ASN A 282 -13.42 -47.50 9.98
CA ASN A 282 -13.86 -48.76 9.37
C ASN A 282 -15.21 -48.65 8.63
N ASP A 283 -16.12 -47.78 9.08
CA ASP A 283 -17.38 -47.54 8.36
C ASP A 283 -17.18 -46.67 7.10
N SER A 284 -16.17 -45.79 7.08
CA SER A 284 -15.80 -45.02 5.88
C SER A 284 -15.21 -45.90 4.77
N LYS A 285 -14.54 -47.01 5.11
CA LYS A 285 -13.98 -47.95 4.10
C LYS A 285 -15.00 -48.91 3.51
N ARG A 286 -16.21 -49.00 4.09
CA ARG A 286 -17.25 -49.94 3.65
C ARG A 286 -18.21 -49.34 2.61
N ASN A 287 -18.10 -48.05 2.32
CA ASN A 287 -18.95 -47.30 1.38
C ASN A 287 -18.17 -46.72 0.17
N GLN A 288 -17.00 -47.30 -0.16
CA GLN A 288 -16.40 -47.23 -1.49
C GLN A 288 -16.51 -48.61 -2.14
#